data_AF-A0A3D3R3J4-F1
#
_entry.id   AF-A0A3D3R3J4-F1
#
_cell.length_a   1.000
_cell.length_b   1.000
_cell.length_c   1.000
_cell.angle_alpha   90.00
_cell.angle_beta   90.00
_cell.angle_gamma   90.00
#
_symmetry.space_group_name_H-M   'P 1'
#
loop_
_entity.id
_entity.type
_entity.pdbx_description
1 polymer ?
#
loop_
_entity_poly.entity_id
_entity_poly.type
_entity_poly.pdbx_seq_one_letter_code
_entity_poly.pdbx_strand_id
1 'polypeptide(L)'
;MSDSRKQEYLSQILQMNPLEQPAEILNRRKLFLQPQSDSRLHDSMNSSYEERRAQILEQINSLRKHFWSFKTSVIEQRLNEIDIADFPELTFAIGRLKKIAALRESFSQLQHRCENCEEFYTQFSTLVISSPAEAERLRSVTFSPSPANTFDFELPRLEDHRELARIVQQEFPELHALEKDWINQLAATSKKSNAIAWMVQTLHTLIAITAGISVVLILYLCL
;
A
#
# COMPACT_ATOMS: atom_id res chain seq x y z
N MET A 1 8.70 49.19 -26.80
CA MET A 1 9.22 47.96 -27.44
C MET A 1 8.62 46.66 -26.88
N SER A 2 7.84 46.67 -25.78
CA SER A 2 7.26 45.47 -25.17
C SER A 2 6.06 44.86 -25.91
N ASP A 3 5.25 45.67 -26.60
CA ASP A 3 3.99 45.20 -27.18
C ASP A 3 4.18 44.35 -28.45
N SER A 4 5.22 44.64 -29.23
CA SER A 4 5.59 43.83 -30.41
C SER A 4 5.93 42.38 -30.03
N ARG A 5 6.65 42.18 -28.92
CA ARG A 5 7.04 40.83 -28.46
C ARG A 5 5.85 40.02 -27.95
N LYS A 6 4.88 40.69 -27.31
CA LYS A 6 3.64 40.04 -26.84
C LYS A 6 2.77 39.61 -28.01
N GLN A 7 2.63 40.48 -29.02
CA GLN A 7 1.86 40.18 -30.24
C GLN A 7 2.49 39.04 -31.03
N GLU A 8 3.81 39.02 -31.16
CA GLU A 8 4.55 37.96 -31.85
C GLU A 8 4.46 36.60 -31.14
N TYR A 9 4.55 36.58 -29.80
CA TYR A 9 4.33 35.35 -29.04
C TYR A 9 2.90 34.83 -29.20
N LEU A 10 1.91 35.71 -29.08
CA LEU A 10 0.49 35.32 -29.17
C LEU A 10 0.16 34.80 -30.58
N SER A 11 0.68 35.44 -31.63
CA SER A 11 0.42 35.00 -33.01
C SER A 11 1.01 33.61 -33.29
N GLN A 12 2.19 33.32 -32.74
CA GLN A 12 2.83 32.01 -32.90
C GLN A 12 2.08 30.90 -32.15
N ILE A 13 1.61 31.16 -30.93
CA ILE A 13 0.87 30.15 -30.13
C ILE A 13 -0.50 29.85 -30.75
N LEU A 14 -1.21 30.88 -31.25
CA LEU A 14 -2.53 30.71 -31.86
C LEU A 14 -2.50 29.92 -33.18
N GLN A 15 -1.33 29.82 -33.83
CA GLN A 15 -1.14 29.03 -35.05
C GLN A 15 -0.78 27.56 -34.78
N MET A 16 -0.50 27.18 -33.52
CA MET A 16 -0.10 25.82 -33.17
C MET A 16 -1.29 24.96 -32.78
N ASN A 17 -1.24 23.68 -33.15
CA ASN A 17 -2.23 22.69 -32.75
C ASN A 17 -1.86 22.11 -31.37
N PRO A 18 -2.66 22.33 -30.31
CA PRO A 18 -2.32 21.89 -28.95
C PRO A 18 -2.31 20.37 -28.77
N LEU A 19 -2.97 19.61 -29.66
CA LEU A 19 -3.00 18.15 -29.59
C LEU A 19 -1.74 17.51 -30.20
N GLU A 20 -1.13 18.18 -31.17
CA GLU A 20 0.04 17.66 -31.89
C GLU A 20 1.36 18.25 -31.36
N GLN A 21 1.32 19.48 -30.83
CA GLN A 21 2.52 20.24 -30.45
C GLN A 21 2.49 20.78 -29.01
N PRO A 22 2.06 20.01 -27.99
CA PRO A 22 1.93 20.53 -26.63
C PRO A 22 3.30 20.93 -26.03
N ALA A 23 4.37 20.19 -26.33
CA ALA A 23 5.71 20.49 -25.80
C ALA A 23 6.29 21.81 -26.35
N GLU A 24 6.06 22.09 -27.63
CA GLU A 24 6.58 23.30 -28.30
C GLU A 24 5.85 24.56 -27.80
N ILE A 25 4.53 24.48 -27.60
CA ILE A 25 3.71 25.54 -27.00
C ILE A 25 4.21 25.87 -25.59
N LEU A 26 4.47 24.83 -24.76
CA LEU A 26 4.96 25.00 -23.39
C LEU A 26 6.38 25.58 -23.36
N ASN A 27 7.26 25.15 -24.26
CA ASN A 27 8.62 25.67 -24.35
C ASN A 27 8.65 27.15 -24.76
N ARG A 28 7.83 27.54 -25.74
CA ARG A 28 7.68 28.95 -26.14
C ARG A 28 7.10 29.81 -25.04
N ARG A 29 6.13 29.30 -24.28
CA ARG A 29 5.60 29.96 -23.09
C ARG A 29 6.69 30.18 -22.05
N LYS A 30 7.53 29.19 -21.79
CA LYS A 30 8.68 29.27 -20.88
C LYS A 30 9.66 30.37 -21.32
N LEU A 31 10.05 30.38 -22.60
CA LEU A 31 10.98 31.37 -23.17
C LEU A 31 10.42 32.80 -23.19
N PHE A 32 9.11 32.95 -23.36
CA PHE A 32 8.44 34.25 -23.33
C PHE A 32 8.33 34.82 -21.90
N LEU A 33 8.03 33.97 -20.91
CA LEU A 33 7.87 34.37 -19.51
C LEU A 33 9.21 34.58 -18.78
N GLN A 34 10.30 33.98 -19.26
CA GLN A 34 11.62 34.10 -18.67
C GLN A 34 12.63 34.66 -19.69
N PRO A 35 12.72 36.00 -19.84
CA PRO A 35 13.76 36.60 -20.67
C PRO A 35 15.12 36.44 -19.97
N GLN A 36 15.89 35.43 -20.37
CA GLN A 36 17.28 35.18 -19.97
C GLN A 36 17.56 35.31 -18.46
N SER A 37 17.04 34.38 -17.67
CA SER A 37 17.55 34.14 -16.32
C SER A 37 17.80 32.64 -16.18
N ASP A 38 19.06 32.26 -16.30
CA ASP A 38 19.68 31.01 -15.85
C ASP A 38 18.77 29.79 -15.65
N SER A 39 18.32 29.17 -16.75
CA SER A 39 17.71 27.83 -16.69
C SER A 39 18.63 26.80 -16.02
N ARG A 40 19.94 27.02 -15.97
CA ARG A 40 20.92 26.11 -15.35
C ARG A 40 20.93 26.18 -13.81
N LEU A 41 20.56 27.32 -13.21
CA LEU A 41 20.53 27.46 -11.74
C LEU A 41 19.28 26.82 -11.14
N HIS A 42 18.14 26.87 -11.83
CA HIS A 42 16.92 26.19 -11.36
C HIS A 42 17.01 24.67 -11.43
N ASP A 43 17.61 24.10 -12.49
CA ASP A 43 17.75 22.65 -12.61
C ASP A 43 18.69 22.07 -11.53
N SER A 44 19.78 22.77 -11.18
CA SER A 44 20.72 22.35 -10.13
C SER A 44 20.15 22.51 -8.70
N MET A 45 19.31 23.50 -8.46
CA MET A 45 18.71 23.70 -7.13
C MET A 45 17.53 22.75 -6.90
N ASN A 46 16.76 22.46 -7.95
CA ASN A 46 15.70 21.46 -7.92
C ASN A 46 16.26 20.03 -7.81
N SER A 47 17.39 19.72 -8.46
CA SER A 47 18.03 18.41 -8.29
C SER A 47 18.45 18.20 -6.83
N SER A 48 19.06 19.21 -6.19
CA SER A 48 19.43 19.11 -4.76
C SER A 48 18.22 19.00 -3.82
N TYR A 49 17.09 19.64 -4.14
CA TYR A 49 15.84 19.48 -3.37
C TYR A 49 15.26 18.07 -3.51
N GLU A 50 15.12 17.57 -4.73
CA GLU A 50 14.59 16.22 -5.00
C GLU A 50 15.53 15.12 -4.48
N GLU A 51 16.85 15.32 -4.55
CA GLU A 51 17.83 14.40 -3.97
C GLU A 51 17.70 14.33 -2.44
N ARG A 52 17.62 15.47 -1.75
CA ARG A 52 17.38 15.51 -0.30
C ARG A 52 16.06 14.85 0.07
N ARG A 53 15.00 15.11 -0.71
CA ARG A 53 13.69 14.49 -0.53
C ARG A 53 13.76 12.97 -0.68
N ALA A 54 14.45 12.49 -1.71
CA ALA A 54 14.64 11.06 -1.96
C ALA A 54 15.43 10.38 -0.82
N GLN A 55 16.48 11.04 -0.32
CA GLN A 55 17.26 10.55 0.82
C GLN A 55 16.40 10.42 2.09
N ILE A 56 15.57 11.41 2.40
CA ILE A 56 14.66 11.34 3.55
C ILE A 56 13.66 10.21 3.38
N LEU A 57 13.08 10.06 2.19
CA LEU A 57 12.17 8.95 1.89
C LEU A 57 12.86 7.59 2.06
N GLU A 58 14.12 7.48 1.64
CA GLU A 58 14.93 6.28 1.83
C GLU A 58 15.19 5.99 3.32
N GLN A 59 15.51 7.01 4.12
CA GLN A 59 15.66 6.88 5.57
C GLN A 59 14.36 6.40 6.22
N ILE A 60 13.22 6.99 5.87
CA ILE A 60 11.90 6.56 6.36
C ILE A 60 11.62 5.11 5.95
N ASN A 61 11.89 4.73 4.70
CA ASN A 61 11.68 3.37 4.23
C ASN A 61 12.60 2.35 4.90
N SER A 62 13.86 2.71 5.13
CA SER A 62 14.80 1.90 5.90
C SER A 62 14.35 1.71 7.34
N LEU A 63 13.80 2.77 7.96
CA LEU A 63 13.22 2.70 9.29
C LEU A 63 11.99 1.79 9.33
N ARG A 64 11.11 1.84 8.33
CA ARG A 64 9.96 0.92 8.21
C ARG A 64 10.41 -0.54 8.20
N LYS A 65 11.40 -0.89 7.37
CA LYS A 65 11.91 -2.27 7.26
C LYS A 65 12.40 -2.85 8.58
N HIS A 66 13.05 -2.03 9.40
CA HIS A 66 13.63 -2.45 10.67
C HIS A 66 12.81 -1.99 11.87
N PHE A 67 11.57 -1.53 11.64
CA PHE A 67 10.77 -0.88 12.67
C PHE A 67 10.64 -1.82 13.86
N TRP A 68 10.03 -2.98 13.67
CA TRP A 68 9.80 -3.95 14.75
C TRP A 68 11.07 -4.54 15.39
N SER A 69 12.21 -4.53 14.69
CA SER A 69 13.49 -5.05 15.20
C SER A 69 14.20 -4.10 16.18
N PHE A 70 14.01 -2.79 16.04
CA PHE A 70 14.66 -1.81 16.91
C PHE A 70 13.90 -1.60 18.22
N LYS A 71 14.64 -1.14 19.25
CA LYS A 71 14.04 -0.67 20.52
C LYS A 71 13.27 0.63 20.28
N THR A 72 12.20 0.86 21.05
CA THR A 72 11.34 2.05 20.92
C THR A 72 12.15 3.35 21.02
N SER A 73 13.09 3.45 21.97
CA SER A 73 13.95 4.63 22.13
C SER A 73 14.80 4.95 20.89
N VAL A 74 15.31 3.92 20.20
CA VAL A 74 16.10 4.08 18.98
C VAL A 74 15.24 4.60 17.82
N ILE A 75 13.99 4.14 17.75
CA ILE A 75 13.04 4.58 16.72
C ILE A 75 12.62 6.02 16.96
N GLU A 76 12.30 6.38 18.20
CA GLU A 76 11.95 7.76 18.55
C GLU A 76 13.09 8.73 18.27
N GLN A 77 14.32 8.35 18.63
CA GLN A 77 15.51 9.13 18.32
C GLN A 77 15.65 9.31 16.80
N ARG A 78 15.62 8.23 16.02
CA ARG A 78 15.73 8.31 14.55
C ARG A 78 14.61 9.12 13.91
N LEU A 79 13.37 9.01 14.41
CA LEU A 79 12.23 9.80 13.93
C LEU A 79 12.32 11.29 14.30
N ASN A 80 13.10 11.64 15.31
CA ASN A 80 13.35 13.03 15.70
C ASN A 80 14.57 13.63 14.98
N GLU A 81 15.52 12.80 14.55
CA GLU A 81 16.70 13.21 13.77
C GLU A 81 16.38 13.53 12.30
N ILE A 82 15.29 13.00 11.76
CA ILE A 82 14.88 13.29 10.38
C ILE A 82 14.39 14.74 10.29
N ASP A 83 15.18 15.59 9.66
CA ASP A 83 14.79 16.95 9.33
C ASP A 83 13.79 16.96 8.17
N ILE A 84 12.58 17.44 8.46
CA ILE A 84 11.47 17.57 7.51
C ILE A 84 10.97 19.02 7.40
N ALA A 85 11.71 20.00 7.91
CA ALA A 85 11.29 21.40 7.90
C ALA A 85 10.93 21.88 6.47
N ASP A 86 11.69 21.41 5.48
CA ASP A 86 11.50 21.72 4.06
C ASP A 86 10.42 20.85 3.38
N PHE A 87 9.92 19.79 4.02
CA PHE A 87 9.07 18.74 3.40
C PHE A 87 7.79 18.46 4.21
N PRO A 88 6.82 19.39 4.24
CA PRO A 88 5.61 19.27 5.05
C PRO A 88 4.78 18.02 4.72
N GLU A 89 4.82 17.52 3.49
CA GLU A 89 4.12 16.31 3.07
C GLU A 89 4.61 15.04 3.79
N LEU A 90 5.85 15.04 4.29
CA LEU A 90 6.44 13.90 5.02
C LEU A 90 6.06 13.88 6.50
N THR A 91 5.52 15.00 7.02
CA THR A 91 5.06 15.12 8.42
C THR A 91 4.04 14.05 8.77
N PHE A 92 3.11 13.74 7.87
CA PHE A 92 2.11 12.71 8.10
C PHE A 92 2.75 11.32 8.24
N ALA A 93 3.73 11.00 7.39
CA ALA A 93 4.41 9.71 7.42
C ALA A 93 5.17 9.51 8.74
N ILE A 94 5.91 10.53 9.20
CA ILE A 94 6.67 10.48 10.45
C ILE A 94 5.72 10.50 11.66
N GLY A 95 4.70 11.35 11.65
CA GLY A 95 3.70 11.42 12.72
C GLY A 95 2.98 10.09 12.91
N ARG A 96 2.66 9.39 11.82
CA ARG A 96 2.08 8.04 11.87
C ARG A 96 3.05 7.04 12.50
N LEU A 97 4.32 7.03 12.11
CA LEU A 97 5.34 6.14 12.70
C LEU A 97 5.56 6.42 14.19
N LYS A 98 5.56 7.71 14.61
CA LYS A 98 5.64 8.09 16.03
C LYS A 98 4.43 7.57 16.81
N LYS A 99 3.22 7.71 16.25
CA LYS A 99 2.00 7.17 16.85
C LYS A 99 2.07 5.65 17.01
N ILE A 100 2.56 4.92 16.00
CA ILE A 100 2.72 3.46 16.06
C ILE A 100 3.78 3.09 17.10
N ALA A 101 4.88 3.83 17.20
CA ALA A 101 5.93 3.59 18.19
C ALA A 101 5.40 3.71 19.63
N ALA A 102 4.53 4.69 19.89
CA ALA A 102 3.87 4.86 21.19
C ALA A 102 2.89 3.72 21.54
N LEU A 103 2.36 3.01 20.53
CA LEU A 103 1.39 1.92 20.71
C LEU A 103 2.03 0.52 20.70
N ARG A 104 3.36 0.44 20.79
CA ARG A 104 4.10 -0.84 20.72
C ARG A 104 3.71 -1.85 21.78
N GLU A 105 3.39 -1.40 22.99
CA GLU A 105 2.94 -2.29 24.06
C GLU A 105 1.59 -2.93 23.70
N SER A 106 0.65 -2.17 23.15
CA SER A 106 -0.62 -2.71 22.64
C SER A 106 -0.39 -3.74 21.52
N PHE A 107 0.57 -3.50 20.61
CA PHE A 107 0.95 -4.50 19.59
C PHE A 107 1.52 -5.79 20.21
N SER A 108 2.35 -5.68 21.25
CA SER A 108 2.86 -6.85 21.97
C SER A 108 1.74 -7.64 22.65
N GLN A 109 0.76 -6.96 23.24
CA GLN A 109 -0.40 -7.61 23.84
C GLN A 109 -1.28 -8.28 22.77
N LEU A 110 -1.48 -7.62 21.63
CA LEU A 110 -2.18 -8.20 20.48
C LEU A 110 -1.48 -9.46 19.96
N GLN A 111 -0.15 -9.48 19.91
CA GLN A 111 0.62 -10.66 19.49
C GLN A 111 0.25 -11.90 20.33
N HIS A 112 0.13 -11.75 21.65
CA HIS A 112 -0.31 -12.84 22.53
C HIS A 112 -1.75 -13.30 22.25
N ARG A 113 -2.64 -12.37 21.91
CA ARG A 113 -4.03 -12.73 21.53
C ARG A 113 -4.08 -13.42 20.17
N CYS A 114 -3.12 -13.14 19.30
CA CYS A 114 -3.00 -13.71 17.97
C CYS A 114 -2.09 -14.96 17.89
N GLU A 115 -1.73 -15.61 19.01
CA GLU A 115 -0.85 -16.80 19.01
C GLU A 115 -1.34 -17.92 18.07
N ASN A 116 -2.67 -18.08 17.92
CA ASN A 116 -3.26 -19.10 17.04
C ASN A 116 -3.38 -18.65 15.57
N CYS A 117 -3.04 -17.39 15.26
CA CYS A 117 -3.18 -16.76 13.95
C CYS A 117 -2.09 -15.70 13.74
N GLU A 118 -0.83 -16.13 13.68
CA GLU A 118 0.33 -15.25 13.45
C GLU A 118 0.26 -14.49 12.12
N GLU A 119 -0.43 -15.05 11.12
CA GLU A 119 -0.63 -14.43 9.82
C GLU A 119 -1.37 -13.09 9.95
N PHE A 120 -2.46 -13.03 10.72
CA PHE A 120 -3.20 -11.80 10.98
C PHE A 120 -2.30 -10.74 11.61
N TYR A 121 -1.55 -11.11 12.65
CA TYR A 121 -0.65 -10.18 13.33
C TYR A 121 0.44 -9.67 12.39
N THR A 122 1.04 -10.54 11.58
CA THR A 122 2.07 -10.19 10.61
C THR A 122 1.54 -9.26 9.52
N GLN A 123 0.35 -9.55 8.99
CA GLN A 123 -0.32 -8.70 8.01
C GLN A 123 -0.65 -7.32 8.59
N PHE A 124 -1.27 -7.29 9.78
CA PHE A 124 -1.66 -6.04 10.42
C PHE A 124 -0.44 -5.18 10.79
N SER A 125 0.59 -5.76 11.39
CA SER A 125 1.84 -5.08 11.75
C SER A 125 2.61 -4.56 10.53
N THR A 126 2.54 -5.26 9.39
CA THR A 126 3.11 -4.81 8.12
C THR A 126 2.29 -3.67 7.50
N LEU A 127 0.97 -3.79 7.54
CA LEU A 127 0.05 -2.80 6.98
C LEU A 127 0.20 -1.45 7.66
N VAL A 128 0.27 -1.42 9.00
CA VAL A 128 0.29 -0.17 9.76
C VAL A 128 1.55 0.67 9.48
N ILE A 129 2.71 0.03 9.32
CA ILE A 129 3.99 0.71 9.08
C ILE A 129 4.24 1.06 7.62
N SER A 130 3.53 0.41 6.69
CA SER A 130 3.69 0.59 5.25
C SER A 130 3.39 2.03 4.81
N SER A 131 3.96 2.43 3.67
CA SER A 131 3.55 3.69 3.04
C SER A 131 2.09 3.60 2.60
N PRO A 132 1.36 4.72 2.46
CA PRO A 132 -0.05 4.67 2.05
C PRO A 132 -0.29 3.90 0.74
N ALA A 133 0.57 4.08 -0.26
CA ALA A 133 0.49 3.36 -1.53
C ALA A 133 0.72 1.85 -1.37
N GLU A 134 1.69 1.47 -0.54
CA GLU A 134 1.99 0.07 -0.27
C GLU A 134 0.91 -0.59 0.58
N ALA A 135 0.36 0.12 1.56
CA ALA A 135 -0.75 -0.37 2.37
C ALA A 135 -1.98 -0.65 1.49
N GLU A 136 -2.30 0.22 0.53
CA GLU A 136 -3.39 -0.01 -0.41
C GLU A 136 -3.14 -1.25 -1.28
N ARG A 137 -1.92 -1.42 -1.78
CA ARG A 137 -1.51 -2.63 -2.50
C ARG A 137 -1.71 -3.89 -1.65
N LEU A 138 -1.26 -3.87 -0.39
CA LEU A 138 -1.40 -5.00 0.53
C LEU A 138 -2.87 -5.34 0.79
N ARG A 139 -3.74 -4.34 1.00
CA ARG A 139 -5.19 -4.57 1.14
C ARG A 139 -5.75 -5.29 -0.08
N SER A 140 -5.40 -4.86 -1.28
CA SER A 140 -5.90 -5.48 -2.52
C SER A 140 -5.46 -6.95 -2.68
N VAL A 141 -4.25 -7.31 -2.22
CA VAL A 141 -3.72 -8.67 -2.30
C VAL A 141 -4.39 -9.59 -1.29
N THR A 142 -4.62 -9.13 -0.05
CA THR A 142 -5.30 -9.93 1.00
C THR A 142 -6.73 -10.33 0.59
N PHE A 143 -7.40 -9.54 -0.26
CA PHE A 143 -8.75 -9.82 -0.74
C PHE A 143 -8.80 -10.46 -2.14
N SER A 144 -7.67 -10.64 -2.82
CA SER A 144 -7.64 -11.32 -4.12
C SER A 144 -7.47 -12.82 -3.89
N PRO A 145 -8.45 -13.68 -4.25
CA PRO A 145 -8.23 -15.12 -4.24
C PRO A 145 -7.05 -15.43 -5.17
N SER A 146 -6.02 -16.12 -4.66
CA SER A 146 -4.87 -16.52 -5.45
C SER A 146 -5.35 -17.40 -6.63
N PRO A 147 -5.08 -17.03 -7.89
CA PRO A 147 -5.46 -17.83 -9.04
C PRO A 147 -4.47 -18.97 -9.34
N ALA A 148 -3.42 -19.16 -8.54
CA ALA A 148 -2.22 -19.89 -8.97
C ALA A 148 -1.98 -21.28 -8.35
N ASN A 149 -2.78 -21.76 -7.40
CA ASN A 149 -2.65 -23.15 -6.90
C ASN A 149 -4.02 -23.83 -6.82
N THR A 150 -4.43 -24.44 -7.93
CA THR A 150 -5.64 -25.27 -8.06
C THR A 150 -5.59 -26.57 -7.22
N PHE A 151 -4.57 -26.78 -6.38
CA PHE A 151 -4.31 -28.04 -5.69
C PHE A 151 -3.97 -27.93 -4.20
N ASP A 152 -3.93 -26.73 -3.61
CA ASP A 152 -3.80 -26.53 -2.15
C ASP A 152 -5.02 -25.74 -1.66
N PHE A 153 -6.10 -26.46 -1.36
CA PHE A 153 -7.35 -25.89 -0.84
C PHE A 153 -7.38 -25.99 0.69
N GLU A 154 -6.42 -25.35 1.35
CA GLU A 154 -6.68 -24.85 2.70
C GLU A 154 -7.49 -23.56 2.54
N LEU A 155 -8.79 -23.63 2.82
CA LEU A 155 -9.60 -22.41 2.99
C LEU A 155 -8.87 -21.53 4.00
N PRO A 156 -8.40 -20.31 3.64
CA PRO A 156 -7.75 -19.46 4.61
C PRO A 156 -8.76 -19.18 5.72
N ARG A 157 -8.25 -19.14 6.95
CA ARG A 157 -8.94 -18.99 8.24
C ARG A 157 -9.65 -17.63 8.37
N LEU A 158 -10.56 -17.33 7.44
CA LEU A 158 -11.32 -16.09 7.34
C LEU A 158 -12.22 -15.88 8.58
N GLU A 159 -12.69 -16.96 9.20
CA GLU A 159 -13.45 -16.86 10.45
C GLU A 159 -12.57 -16.38 11.62
N ASP A 160 -11.31 -16.82 11.67
CA ASP A 160 -10.34 -16.41 12.70
C ASP A 160 -9.94 -14.95 12.52
N HIS A 161 -9.73 -14.51 11.27
CA HIS A 161 -9.41 -13.10 10.96
C HIS A 161 -10.57 -12.17 11.33
N ARG A 162 -11.82 -12.60 11.14
CA ARG A 162 -13.00 -11.81 11.52
C ARG A 162 -13.13 -11.69 13.03
N GLU A 163 -12.92 -12.78 13.75
CA GLU A 163 -13.01 -12.74 15.22
C GLU A 163 -11.89 -11.90 15.82
N LEU A 164 -10.67 -12.02 15.29
CA LEU A 164 -9.56 -11.16 15.68
C LEU A 164 -9.81 -9.69 15.32
N ALA A 165 -10.43 -9.39 14.18
CA ALA A 165 -10.83 -8.03 13.84
C ALA A 165 -11.82 -7.44 14.86
N ARG A 166 -12.76 -8.25 15.38
CA ARG A 166 -13.66 -7.83 16.47
C ARG A 166 -12.92 -7.63 17.79
N ILE A 167 -11.99 -8.52 18.12
CA ILE A 167 -11.13 -8.38 19.31
C ILE A 167 -10.36 -7.06 19.23
N VAL A 168 -9.75 -6.73 18.09
CA VAL A 168 -9.05 -5.45 17.91
C VAL A 168 -10.00 -4.26 18.06
N GLN A 169 -11.23 -4.34 17.54
CA GLN A 169 -12.23 -3.27 17.71
C GLN A 169 -12.66 -3.05 19.17
N GLN A 170 -12.75 -4.12 19.96
CA GLN A 170 -13.27 -4.08 21.33
C GLN A 170 -12.19 -3.85 22.38
N GLU A 171 -11.08 -4.59 22.27
CA GLU A 171 -10.00 -4.62 23.27
C GLU A 171 -8.88 -3.61 22.97
N PHE A 172 -8.68 -3.22 21.70
CA PHE A 172 -7.56 -2.36 21.27
C PHE A 172 -8.02 -1.21 20.36
N PRO A 173 -8.89 -0.30 20.84
CA PRO A 173 -9.47 0.78 20.01
C PRO A 173 -8.42 1.72 19.41
N GLU A 174 -7.29 1.91 20.10
CA GLU A 174 -6.17 2.70 19.62
C GLU A 174 -5.45 2.07 18.42
N LEU A 175 -5.38 0.73 18.37
CA LEU A 175 -4.88 -0.01 17.21
C LEU A 175 -5.91 -0.02 16.08
N HIS A 176 -7.20 -0.17 16.42
CA HIS A 176 -8.29 -0.08 15.45
C HIS A 176 -8.27 1.25 14.69
N ALA A 177 -8.02 2.36 15.38
CA ALA A 177 -7.95 3.69 14.79
C ALA A 177 -6.82 3.85 13.75
N LEU A 178 -5.80 2.99 13.73
CA LEU A 178 -4.72 3.05 12.75
C LEU A 178 -5.15 2.54 11.36
N GLU A 179 -6.04 1.55 11.31
CA GLU A 179 -6.50 0.86 10.11
C GLU A 179 -8.00 0.54 10.19
N LYS A 180 -8.79 1.56 10.50
CA LYS A 180 -10.23 1.44 10.73
C LYS A 180 -10.95 0.77 9.57
N ASP A 181 -10.66 1.20 8.34
CA ASP A 181 -11.36 0.71 7.15
C ASP A 181 -11.07 -0.76 6.88
N TRP A 182 -9.80 -1.16 6.97
CA TRP A 182 -9.38 -2.55 6.77
C TRP A 182 -9.96 -3.49 7.84
N ILE A 183 -9.90 -3.10 9.12
CA ILE A 183 -10.45 -3.92 10.22
C ILE A 183 -11.96 -4.01 10.11
N ASN A 184 -12.65 -2.92 9.73
CA ASN A 184 -14.09 -2.95 9.52
C ASN A 184 -14.48 -3.85 8.34
N GLN A 185 -13.72 -3.83 7.25
CA GLN A 185 -13.92 -4.73 6.12
C GLN A 185 -13.78 -6.19 6.56
N LEU A 186 -12.71 -6.53 7.30
CA LEU A 186 -12.51 -7.88 7.83
C LEU A 186 -13.65 -8.30 8.75
N ALA A 187 -14.06 -7.44 9.69
CA ALA A 187 -15.16 -7.71 10.62
C ALA A 187 -16.51 -7.90 9.90
N ALA A 188 -16.71 -7.20 8.78
CA ALA A 188 -17.93 -7.23 7.96
C ALA A 188 -17.97 -8.39 6.95
N THR A 189 -16.85 -9.09 6.72
CA THR A 189 -16.86 -10.29 5.84
C THR A 189 -17.86 -11.31 6.37
N SER A 190 -18.91 -11.54 5.58
CA SER A 190 -20.12 -12.27 5.99
C SER A 190 -20.00 -13.77 5.71
N LYS A 191 -20.64 -14.59 6.57
CA LYS A 191 -20.82 -16.04 6.39
C LYS A 191 -21.29 -16.46 4.98
N LYS A 192 -21.92 -15.55 4.21
CA LYS A 192 -22.36 -15.83 2.83
C LYS A 192 -21.21 -16.14 1.86
N SER A 193 -20.03 -15.52 1.99
CA SER A 193 -18.88 -15.89 1.14
C SER A 193 -18.35 -17.28 1.51
N ASN A 194 -18.35 -17.62 2.81
CA ASN A 194 -18.01 -18.95 3.29
C ASN A 194 -19.00 -20.02 2.81
N ALA A 195 -20.30 -19.72 2.74
CA ALA A 195 -21.30 -20.66 2.22
C ALA A 195 -21.09 -20.99 0.74
N ILE A 196 -20.76 -19.98 -0.08
CA ILE A 196 -20.43 -20.15 -1.50
C ILE A 196 -19.12 -20.93 -1.64
N ALA A 197 -18.08 -20.59 -0.88
CA ALA A 197 -16.81 -21.32 -0.87
C ALA A 197 -17.00 -22.79 -0.45
N TRP A 198 -17.83 -23.04 0.57
CA TRP A 198 -18.19 -24.38 1.01
C TRP A 198 -19.00 -25.15 -0.03
N MET A 199 -19.93 -24.49 -0.74
CA MET A 199 -20.66 -25.08 -1.88
C MET A 199 -19.72 -25.47 -3.02
N VAL A 200 -18.74 -24.62 -3.33
CA VAL A 200 -17.74 -24.90 -4.37
C VAL A 200 -16.83 -26.06 -3.97
N GLN A 201 -16.45 -26.15 -2.69
CA GLN A 201 -15.64 -27.25 -2.16
C GLN A 201 -16.40 -28.58 -2.12
N THR A 202 -17.66 -28.58 -1.70
CA THR A 202 -18.50 -29.79 -1.74
C THR A 202 -18.70 -30.27 -3.18
N LEU A 203 -18.89 -29.35 -4.14
CA LEU A 203 -18.99 -29.72 -5.56
C LEU A 203 -17.67 -30.33 -6.08
N HIS A 204 -16.53 -29.72 -5.77
CA HIS A 204 -15.22 -30.21 -6.22
C HIS A 204 -14.86 -31.57 -5.64
N THR A 205 -15.10 -31.78 -4.34
CA THR A 205 -14.86 -33.10 -3.71
C THR A 205 -15.71 -34.19 -4.34
N LEU A 206 -16.97 -33.89 -4.67
CA LEU A 206 -17.86 -34.83 -5.33
C LEU A 206 -17.37 -35.16 -6.75
N ILE A 207 -16.90 -34.16 -7.51
CA ILE A 207 -16.29 -34.34 -8.83
C ILE A 207 -15.03 -35.21 -8.74
N ALA A 208 -14.12 -34.93 -7.80
CA ALA A 208 -12.88 -35.70 -7.61
C ALA A 208 -13.16 -37.16 -7.24
N ILE A 209 -14.12 -37.42 -6.37
CA ILE A 209 -14.55 -38.78 -6.00
C ILE A 209 -15.12 -39.50 -7.23
N THR A 210 -16.01 -38.84 -7.99
CA THR A 210 -16.59 -39.47 -9.19
C THR A 210 -15.54 -39.77 -10.25
N ALA A 211 -14.58 -38.88 -10.49
CA ALA A 211 -13.48 -39.11 -11.43
C ALA A 211 -12.57 -40.27 -10.96
N GLY A 212 -12.25 -40.34 -9.67
CA GLY A 212 -11.48 -41.44 -9.09
C GLY A 212 -12.20 -42.79 -9.24
N ILE A 213 -13.51 -42.84 -8.98
CA ILE A 213 -14.33 -44.04 -9.16
C ILE A 213 -14.37 -44.45 -10.65
N SER A 214 -14.51 -43.50 -11.57
CA SER A 214 -14.48 -43.77 -13.01
C SER A 214 -13.14 -44.37 -13.46
N VAL A 215 -12.01 -43.86 -12.97
CA VAL A 215 -10.68 -44.40 -13.28
C VAL A 215 -10.52 -45.83 -12.76
N VAL A 216 -10.98 -46.11 -11.53
CA VAL A 216 -10.93 -47.46 -10.96
C VAL A 216 -11.82 -48.43 -11.74
N LEU A 217 -13.02 -48.01 -12.15
CA LEU A 217 -13.91 -48.82 -12.98
C LEU A 217 -13.32 -49.12 -14.36
N ILE A 218 -12.68 -48.14 -15.00
CA ILE A 218 -12.00 -48.34 -16.28
C ILE A 218 -10.85 -49.33 -16.13
N LEU A 219 -10.03 -49.18 -15.08
CA LEU A 219 -8.93 -50.12 -14.80
C LEU A 219 -9.43 -51.54 -14.51
N TYR A 220 -10.57 -51.67 -13.83
CA TYR A 220 -11.18 -52.97 -13.52
C TYR A 220 -11.81 -53.65 -14.73
N LEU A 221 -12.33 -52.88 -15.71
CA LEU A 221 -12.90 -53.41 -16.95
C LEU A 221 -11.84 -53.76 -18.01
N CYS A 222 -10.62 -53.24 -17.88
CA CYS A 222 -9.49 -53.51 -18.77
C CYS A 222 -8.59 -54.67 -18.30
N LEU A 223 -8.93 -55.35 -17.19
CA LEU A 223 -8.19 -56.45 -16.57
C LEU A 223 -8.99 -57.75 -16.69
#